data_AF-A0A2D7ZDZ4-F1
#
_entry.id   AF-A0A2D7ZDZ4-F1
#
_cell.length_a   1.000
_cell.length_b   1.000
_cell.length_c   1.000
_cell.angle_alpha   90.00
_cell.angle_beta   90.00
_cell.angle_gamma   90.00
#
_symmetry.space_group_name_H-M   'P 1'
#
loop_
_entity.id
_entity.type
_entity.pdbx_description
1 polymer ?
#
loop_
_entity_poly.entity_id
_entity_poly.type
_entity_poly.pdbx_seq_one_letter_code
_entity_poly.pdbx_strand_id
1 'polypeptide(L)' 'MALDYSTFKTVIENNGPVARVLILETKGSTPRGLGTEMYVWANGTHGTIGGGTLEFEAIKA' A
#
# COMPACT_ATOMS: atom_id res chain seq x y z
N MET A 1 10.90 0.13 -9.85
CA MET A 1 9.46 0.08 -9.57
C MET A 1 8.80 1.28 -10.22
N ALA A 2 7.90 1.06 -11.17
CA ALA A 2 7.05 2.11 -11.69
C ALA A 2 5.80 2.23 -10.81
N LEU A 3 5.25 3.42 -10.69
CA LEU A 3 3.90 3.61 -10.17
C LEU A 3 2.91 3.03 -11.19
N ASP A 4 2.00 2.17 -10.76
CA ASP A 4 0.82 1.85 -11.57
C ASP A 4 -0.08 3.07 -11.60
N TYR A 5 0.09 3.87 -12.65
CA TYR A 5 -0.63 5.13 -12.81
C TYR A 5 -2.15 4.91 -12.89
N SER A 6 -2.60 3.86 -13.58
CA SER A 6 -4.03 3.58 -13.73
C SER A 6 -4.69 3.25 -12.40
N THR A 7 -4.08 2.39 -11.59
CA THR A 7 -4.59 2.05 -10.27
C THR A 7 -4.55 3.27 -9.36
N PHE A 8 -3.42 3.97 -9.29
CA PHE A 8 -3.28 5.13 -8.42
C PHE A 8 -4.27 6.25 -8.76
N LYS A 9 -4.45 6.55 -10.04
CA LYS A 9 -5.42 7.52 -10.52
C LYS A 9 -6.84 7.14 -10.09
N THR A 10 -7.23 5.89 -10.32
CA THR A 10 -8.56 5.38 -9.95
C THR A 10 -8.80 5.47 -8.44
N VAL A 11 -7.80 5.13 -7.62
CA VAL A 11 -7.93 5.19 -6.15
C VAL A 11 -8.05 6.63 -5.67
N ILE A 12 -7.30 7.58 -6.24
CA ILE A 12 -7.43 9.00 -5.90
C ILE A 12 -8.79 9.56 -6.33
N GLU A 13 -9.21 9.30 -7.57
CA GLU A 13 -10.46 9.83 -8.11
C GLU A 13 -11.68 9.38 -7.30
N ASN A 14 -11.67 8.15 -6.79
CA ASN A 14 -12.80 7.59 -6.03
C ASN A 14 -12.77 7.92 -4.53
N ASN A 15 -11.61 8.21 -3.95
CA ASN A 15 -11.46 8.27 -2.49
C ASN A 15 -10.85 9.58 -1.95
N GLY A 16 -10.37 10.47 -2.83
CA GLY A 16 -9.73 11.73 -2.44
C GLY A 16 -8.24 11.56 -2.10
N PRO A 17 -7.73 12.20 -1.04
CA PRO A 17 -6.32 12.08 -0.65
C PRO A 17 -5.94 10.64 -0.30
N VAL A 18 -4.83 10.17 -0.87
CA VAL A 18 -4.37 8.77 -0.74
C VAL A 18 -2.89 8.76 -0.39
N ALA A 19 -2.53 7.98 0.63
CA ALA A 19 -1.16 7.59 0.93
C ALA A 19 -0.83 6.27 0.21
N ARG A 20 0.34 6.19 -0.42
CA ARG A 20 0.88 4.95 -1.02
C ARG A 20 1.98 4.40 -0.13
N VAL A 21 1.83 3.17 0.32
CA VAL A 21 2.82 2.40 1.08
C VAL A 21 3.46 1.40 0.14
N LEU A 22 4.79 1.43 0.03
CA LEU A 22 5.56 0.59 -0.90
C LEU A 22 6.66 -0.14 -0.15
N ILE A 23 6.77 -1.46 -0.35
CA ILE A 23 7.89 -2.24 0.16
C ILE A 23 9.12 -1.97 -0.71
N LEU A 24 10.09 -1.22 -0.17
CA LEU A 24 11.36 -0.93 -0.84
C LEU A 24 12.41 -2.02 -0.62
N GLU A 25 12.35 -2.72 0.52
CA GLU A 25 13.30 -3.78 0.89
C GLU A 25 12.63 -4.73 1.88
N THR A 26 13.05 -6.00 1.88
CA THR A 26 12.69 -6.98 2.89
C THR A 26 13.94 -7.71 3.39
N LYS A 27 13.90 -8.21 4.63
CA LYS A 27 14.99 -9.00 5.22
C LYS A 27 14.46 -10.37 5.63
N GLY A 28 15.12 -11.43 5.18
CA GLY A 28 14.68 -12.81 5.41
C GLY A 28 13.48 -13.21 4.55
N SER A 29 12.75 -14.24 4.98
CA SER A 29 11.54 -14.70 4.30
C SER A 29 10.34 -13.88 4.77
N THR A 30 9.77 -13.08 3.89
CA THR A 30 8.59 -12.23 4.15
C THR A 30 7.42 -12.66 3.26
N PRO A 31 6.15 -12.55 3.73
CA PRO A 31 4.98 -12.96 2.94
C PRO A 31 4.82 -12.17 1.64
N ARG A 32 5.31 -10.93 1.62
CA ARG A 32 5.32 -10.02 0.48
C ARG A 32 6.74 -9.53 0.24
N GLY A 33 7.07 -9.31 -1.03
CA GLY A 33 8.40 -8.89 -1.47
C GLY A 33 8.46 -7.41 -1.90
N LEU A 34 9.66 -7.00 -2.27
CA LEU A 34 9.95 -5.70 -2.86
C LEU A 34 8.99 -5.38 -4.03
N GLY A 35 8.43 -4.17 -4.02
CA GLY A 35 7.45 -3.73 -5.02
C GLY A 35 5.99 -4.02 -4.69
N THR A 36 5.71 -4.73 -3.60
CA THR A 36 4.34 -4.82 -3.09
C THR A 36 3.90 -3.47 -2.55
N GLU A 37 2.67 -3.07 -2.86
CA GLU A 37 2.11 -1.79 -2.44
C GLU A 37 0.72 -1.92 -1.83
N MET A 38 0.37 -0.93 -1.03
CA MET A 38 -0.95 -0.71 -0.47
C MET A 38 -1.27 0.79 -0.54
N TYR A 39 -2.50 1.13 -0.86
CA TYR A 39 -3.03 2.48 -0.85
C TYR A 39 -3.96 2.65 0.34
N VAL A 40 -3.89 3.78 1.03
CA VAL A 40 -4.68 4.09 2.23
C VAL A 40 -5.32 5.47 2.07
N TRP A 41 -6.58 5.58 2.45
CA TRP A 41 -7.32 6.84 2.51
C TRP A 41 -8.21 6.85 3.76
N ALA A 42 -8.97 7.94 3.96
CA ALA A 42 -9.65 8.24 5.23
C ALA A 42 -10.53 7.10 5.79
N ASN A 43 -11.11 6.25 4.94
CA ASN A 43 -12.05 5.20 5.34
C ASN A 43 -11.79 3.85 4.66
N GLY A 44 -10.61 3.62 4.08
CA GLY A 44 -10.36 2.37 3.37
C GLY A 44 -8.94 2.16 2.88
N THR A 45 -8.71 0.98 2.30
CA THR A 45 -7.44 0.57 1.73
C THR A 45 -7.62 -0.25 0.44
N HIS A 46 -6.58 -0.28 -0.39
CA HIS A 46 -6.48 -1.13 -1.58
C HIS A 46 -5.10 -1.79 -1.62
N GLY A 47 -5.03 -3.11 -1.79
CA GLY A 47 -3.79 -3.88 -1.70
C GLY A 47 -3.41 -4.29 -0.27
N THR A 48 -2.33 -5.06 -0.13
CA THR A 48 -1.82 -5.58 1.15
C THR A 48 -0.31 -5.75 1.07
N ILE A 49 0.40 -5.35 2.12
CA ILE A 49 1.87 -5.41 2.22
C ILE A 49 2.36 -6.49 3.19
N GLY A 50 1.49 -7.16 3.94
CA GLY A 50 1.89 -8.20 4.89
C GLY A 50 0.81 -9.25 5.18
N GLY A 51 -0.46 -8.85 5.28
CA GLY A 51 -1.63 -9.69 5.56
C GLY A 51 -2.05 -9.73 7.03
N GLY A 52 -1.66 -8.73 7.84
CA GLY A 52 -1.93 -8.71 9.28
C GLY A 52 -1.52 -7.41 9.97
N THR A 53 -0.73 -7.51 11.04
CA THR A 53 -0.36 -6.36 11.90
C THR A 53 0.35 -5.23 11.16
N LEU A 54 1.16 -5.56 10.14
CA LEU A 54 1.91 -4.56 9.38
C LEU A 54 1.01 -3.51 8.74
N GLU A 55 -0.14 -3.92 8.19
CA GLU A 55 -1.12 -3.00 7.62
C GLU A 55 -1.66 -2.02 8.66
N PHE A 56 -1.99 -2.51 9.85
CA PHE A 56 -2.54 -1.68 10.92
C PHE A 56 -1.54 -0.62 11.38
N GLU A 57 -0.28 -1.00 11.55
CA GLU A 57 0.78 -0.06 11.91
C GLU A 57 1.05 0.96 10.79
N ALA A 58 1.00 0.53 9.52
CA ALA A 58 1.18 1.42 8.38
C ALA A 58 0.04 2.44 8.22
N ILE A 59 -1.21 2.07 8.57
CA ILE A 59 -2.38 2.97 8.50
C ILE A 59 -2.35 4.03 9.61
N LYS A 60 -1.73 3.72 10.76
CA LYS A 60 -1.66 4.61 11.92
C LYS A 60 -0.58 5.69 11.83
N ALA A 61 0.47 5.46 11.04
CA ALA A 61 1.65 6.32 10.94
C ALA A 61 1.35 7.64 10.22
#